data_AF-A0A494TER2-F1
#
_entry.id   AF-A0A494TER2-F1
#
_cell.length_a   1.000
_cell.length_b   1.000
_cell.length_c   1.000
_cell.angle_alpha   90.00
_cell.angle_beta   90.00
_cell.angle_gamma   90.00
#
_symmetry.space_group_name_H-M   'P 1'
#
loop_
_entity.id
_entity.type
_entity.pdbx_description
1 polymer ?
#
loop_
_entity_poly.entity_id
_entity_poly.type
_entity_poly.pdbx_seq_one_letter_code
_entity_poly.pdbx_strand_id
1 'polypeptide(L)'
;MGRNTSTYASAQRDDPENREENDFYPTHPSATRALLSVEKFDGPIWEPACGEGDMSRVLEAAGYDVISTDLIDRGYGEHGVDFLREWKSRAPNVATNPPFGIAMPFINCALQMSTGKVAMFLRLAFLEGQRRGAWFKRTPLKKVWVMSNRVPMQRGRLAVGEDGTGVLAFAWFIWEHGYEGEPSIGWLEGRD
;
A
#
# COMPACT_ATOMS: atom_id res chain seq x y z
N MET A 1 -24.48 31.73 1.98
CA MET A 1 -23.36 31.08 1.27
C MET A 1 -23.12 29.70 1.87
N GLY A 2 -23.57 28.63 1.20
CA GLY A 2 -23.21 27.26 1.60
C GLY A 2 -21.75 26.98 1.25
N ARG A 3 -20.96 26.48 2.21
CA ARG A 3 -19.57 26.07 1.95
C ARG A 3 -19.60 24.88 1.00
N ASN A 4 -19.20 25.11 -0.24
CA ASN A 4 -18.96 24.07 -1.23
C ASN A 4 -17.62 23.40 -0.88
N THR A 5 -17.60 22.52 0.13
CA THR A 5 -16.43 21.67 0.39
C THR A 5 -16.40 20.59 -0.67
N SER A 6 -15.54 20.79 -1.67
CA SER A 6 -15.28 19.80 -2.72
C SER A 6 -14.99 18.42 -2.12
N THR A 7 -15.62 17.38 -2.65
CA THR A 7 -15.42 15.96 -2.32
C THR A 7 -13.94 15.55 -2.37
N TYR A 8 -13.13 16.26 -3.17
CA TYR A 8 -11.68 16.09 -3.21
C TYR A 8 -10.99 16.53 -1.92
N ALA A 9 -11.41 17.66 -1.33
CA ALA A 9 -10.79 18.19 -0.12
C ALA A 9 -11.14 17.34 1.11
N SER A 10 -12.34 16.74 1.17
CA SER A 10 -12.71 15.80 2.23
C SER A 10 -11.99 14.46 2.08
N ALA A 11 -11.91 13.89 0.87
CA ALA A 11 -11.19 12.65 0.63
C ALA A 11 -9.67 12.78 0.85
N GLN A 12 -9.11 13.99 0.71
CA GLN A 12 -7.70 14.20 0.92
C GLN A 12 -7.29 14.37 2.39
N ARG A 13 -8.19 14.91 3.22
CA ARG A 13 -7.95 15.17 4.63
C ARG A 13 -8.04 13.88 5.42
N ASP A 14 -7.18 13.76 6.42
CA ASP A 14 -7.44 12.83 7.52
C ASP A 14 -8.72 13.32 8.21
N ASP A 15 -9.75 12.47 8.23
CA ASP A 15 -11.02 12.74 8.90
C ASP A 15 -10.93 12.22 10.34
N PRO A 16 -10.70 13.09 11.35
CA PRO A 16 -10.47 12.65 12.72
C PRO A 16 -11.76 12.12 13.37
N GLU A 17 -12.94 12.55 12.91
CA GLU A 17 -14.24 12.19 13.49
C GLU A 17 -14.73 10.81 13.01
N ASN A 18 -14.10 10.26 11.96
CA ASN A 18 -14.54 9.05 11.30
C ASN A 18 -13.35 8.08 11.04
N ARG A 19 -12.29 8.17 11.84
CA ARG A 19 -11.27 7.12 11.87
C ARG A 19 -11.96 5.82 12.23
N GLU A 20 -11.95 4.84 11.32
CA GLU A 20 -11.73 3.50 11.83
C GLU A 20 -10.43 3.58 12.62
N GLU A 21 -10.43 3.07 13.85
CA GLU A 21 -9.38 3.28 14.84
C GLU A 21 -7.96 2.96 14.31
N ASN A 22 -7.87 2.23 13.18
CA ASN A 22 -6.65 1.72 12.57
C ASN A 22 -6.49 1.98 11.04
N ASP A 23 -7.23 2.91 10.42
CA ASP A 23 -7.09 3.27 8.98
C ASP A 23 -7.16 2.06 8.01
N PHE A 24 -8.15 1.18 8.17
CA PHE A 24 -8.27 -0.02 7.32
C PHE A 24 -8.98 0.25 6.00
N TYR A 25 -8.27 0.01 4.89
CA TYR A 25 -8.76 0.11 3.52
C TYR A 25 -8.32 -1.13 2.73
N PRO A 26 -9.21 -2.10 2.49
CA PRO A 26 -8.91 -3.28 1.70
C PRO A 26 -8.36 -2.96 0.31
N THR A 27 -7.29 -3.63 -0.10
CA THR A 27 -6.76 -3.45 -1.46
C THR A 27 -7.63 -4.19 -2.46
N HIS A 28 -8.28 -3.45 -3.36
CA HIS A 28 -9.04 -4.09 -4.42
C HIS A 28 -8.12 -5.04 -5.24
N PRO A 29 -8.52 -6.31 -5.46
CA PRO A 29 -7.68 -7.32 -6.11
C PRO A 29 -7.07 -6.90 -7.47
N SER A 30 -7.77 -6.06 -8.24
CA SER A 30 -7.27 -5.55 -9.51
C SER A 30 -6.01 -4.69 -9.38
N ALA A 31 -5.79 -4.01 -8.25
CA ALA A 31 -4.56 -3.25 -7.99
C ALA A 31 -3.36 -4.18 -7.79
N THR A 32 -3.54 -5.29 -7.06
CA THR A 32 -2.50 -6.31 -6.86
C THR A 32 -2.21 -7.04 -8.16
N ARG A 33 -3.24 -7.41 -8.95
CA ARG A 33 -3.04 -8.01 -10.28
C ARG A 33 -2.26 -7.09 -11.21
N ALA A 34 -2.56 -5.79 -11.19
CA ALA A 34 -1.85 -4.81 -11.99
C ALA A 34 -0.37 -4.71 -11.62
N LEU A 35 -0.03 -4.74 -10.33
CA LEU A 35 1.36 -4.83 -9.86
C LEU A 35 2.07 -6.04 -10.45
N LEU A 36 1.46 -7.22 -10.33
CA LEU A 36 2.05 -8.49 -10.77
C LEU A 36 2.22 -8.58 -12.31
N SER A 37 1.55 -7.72 -13.07
CA SER A 37 1.74 -7.64 -14.52
C SER A 37 3.07 -6.98 -14.93
N VAL A 38 3.70 -6.22 -14.03
CA VAL A 38 4.92 -5.44 -14.31
C VAL A 38 6.07 -5.73 -13.33
N GLU A 39 5.78 -6.21 -12.13
CA GLU A 39 6.77 -6.52 -11.10
C GLU A 39 6.81 -8.03 -10.81
N LYS A 40 8.01 -8.53 -10.55
CA LYS A 40 8.26 -9.87 -10.01
C LYS A 40 8.93 -9.78 -8.66
N PHE A 41 8.71 -10.78 -7.82
CA PHE A 41 9.37 -10.93 -6.53
C PHE A 41 10.19 -12.21 -6.52
N ASP A 42 11.42 -12.13 -6.01
CA ASP A 42 12.27 -13.30 -5.83
C ASP A 42 12.15 -13.78 -4.38
N GLY A 43 11.54 -14.95 -4.20
CA GLY A 43 11.28 -15.56 -2.89
C GLY A 43 10.01 -15.05 -2.19
N PRO A 44 9.80 -15.43 -0.91
CA PRO A 44 8.58 -15.15 -0.19
C PRO A 44 8.28 -13.65 -0.02
N ILE A 45 7.01 -13.34 0.24
CA ILE A 45 6.51 -11.98 0.45
C ILE A 45 5.88 -11.88 1.84
N TRP A 46 6.23 -10.84 2.60
CA TRP A 46 5.52 -10.49 3.82
C TRP A 46 4.49 -9.40 3.52
N GLU A 47 3.23 -9.67 3.82
CA GLU A 47 2.14 -8.69 3.88
C GLU A 47 1.81 -8.35 5.34
N PRO A 48 2.46 -7.34 5.93
CA PRO A 48 2.39 -7.04 7.37
C PRO A 48 1.18 -6.20 7.84
N ALA A 49 0.24 -5.93 6.96
CA ALA A 49 -1.02 -5.25 7.26
C ALA A 49 -2.12 -5.88 6.40
N CYS A 50 -2.28 -7.20 6.54
CA CYS A 50 -3.05 -8.00 5.59
C CYS A 50 -4.55 -7.82 5.67
N GLY A 51 -5.06 -7.27 6.78
CA GLY A 51 -6.48 -7.14 7.04
C GLY A 51 -7.24 -8.43 6.77
N GLU A 52 -8.21 -8.38 5.86
CA GLU A 52 -9.02 -9.55 5.47
C GLU A 52 -8.35 -10.45 4.43
N GLY A 53 -7.13 -10.15 3.96
CA GLY A 53 -6.32 -10.99 3.07
C GLY A 53 -6.49 -10.76 1.58
N ASP A 54 -7.08 -9.64 1.16
CA ASP A 54 -7.43 -9.42 -0.26
C ASP A 54 -6.22 -9.34 -1.19
N MET A 55 -5.14 -8.73 -0.73
CA MET A 55 -3.88 -8.73 -1.48
C MET A 55 -3.19 -10.09 -1.37
N SER A 56 -3.16 -10.69 -0.17
CA SER A 56 -2.50 -11.97 0.08
C SER A 56 -3.03 -13.05 -0.85
N ARG A 57 -4.35 -13.18 -0.95
CA ARG A 57 -4.98 -14.18 -1.84
C ARG A 57 -4.61 -14.01 -3.30
N VAL A 58 -4.43 -12.78 -3.78
CA VAL A 58 -4.00 -12.52 -5.16
C VAL A 58 -2.53 -12.90 -5.36
N LEU A 59 -1.66 -12.59 -4.39
CA LEU A 59 -0.25 -12.98 -4.42
C LEU A 59 -0.10 -14.51 -4.36
N GLU A 60 -0.83 -15.18 -3.48
CA GLU A 60 -0.88 -16.64 -3.35
C GLU A 60 -1.37 -17.29 -4.66
N ALA A 61 -2.46 -16.78 -5.24
CA ALA A 61 -2.99 -17.27 -6.51
C ALA A 61 -2.02 -17.09 -7.69
N ALA A 62 -1.08 -16.14 -7.59
CA ALA A 62 -0.02 -15.94 -8.57
C ALA A 62 1.21 -16.84 -8.32
N GLY A 63 1.19 -17.69 -7.29
CA GLY A 63 2.22 -18.68 -7.00
C GLY A 63 3.32 -18.20 -6.04
N TYR A 64 3.12 -17.10 -5.31
CA TYR A 64 4.06 -16.65 -4.29
C TYR A 64 3.76 -17.28 -2.93
N ASP A 65 4.82 -17.58 -2.17
CA ASP A 65 4.69 -17.85 -0.74
C ASP A 65 4.47 -16.54 0.01
N VAL A 66 3.32 -16.40 0.68
CA VAL A 66 2.94 -15.18 1.39
C VAL A 66 2.86 -15.44 2.88
N ILE A 67 3.56 -14.63 3.67
CA ILE A 67 3.39 -14.54 5.11
C ILE A 67 2.52 -13.33 5.39
N SER A 68 1.32 -13.54 5.92
CA SER A 68 0.36 -12.48 6.16
C SER A 68 0.20 -12.24 7.65
N THR A 69 0.39 -11.00 8.08
CA THR A 69 0.22 -10.59 9.47
C THR A 69 -0.56 -9.29 9.58
N ASP A 70 -1.22 -9.07 10.70
CA ASP A 70 -1.88 -7.80 11.01
C ASP A 70 -1.81 -7.52 12.52
N LEU A 71 -1.93 -6.24 12.89
CA LEU A 71 -2.05 -5.86 14.29
C LEU A 71 -3.41 -6.27 14.86
N ILE A 72 -4.46 -6.19 14.05
CA ILE A 72 -5.84 -6.44 14.45
C ILE A 72 -6.34 -7.73 13.80
N ASP A 73 -7.02 -8.57 14.58
CA ASP A 73 -7.68 -9.76 14.04
C ASP A 73 -8.85 -9.36 13.13
N ARG A 74 -8.73 -9.70 11.85
CA ARG A 74 -9.78 -9.55 10.82
C ARG A 74 -10.08 -10.87 10.11
N GLY A 75 -9.75 -12.00 10.73
CA GLY A 75 -10.06 -13.32 10.21
C GLY A 75 -9.13 -13.81 9.08
N TYR A 76 -7.96 -13.19 8.89
CA TYR A 76 -6.94 -13.65 7.95
C TYR A 76 -5.52 -13.35 8.47
N GLY A 77 -4.59 -14.28 8.24
CA GLY A 77 -3.20 -14.16 8.67
C GLY A 77 -2.98 -14.31 10.18
N GLU A 78 -1.73 -14.12 10.62
CA GLU A 78 -1.38 -14.05 12.04
C GLU A 78 -1.68 -12.65 12.59
N HIS A 79 -2.52 -12.57 13.63
CA HIS A 79 -2.94 -11.31 14.23
C HIS A 79 -2.12 -10.95 15.48
N GLY A 80 -2.25 -9.70 15.95
CA GLY A 80 -1.52 -9.19 17.12
C GLY A 80 -0.05 -8.86 16.85
N VAL A 81 0.34 -8.79 15.57
CA VAL A 81 1.70 -8.49 15.13
C VAL A 81 1.82 -7.00 14.86
N ASP A 82 2.53 -6.28 15.73
CA ASP A 82 2.87 -4.88 15.49
C ASP A 82 4.12 -4.79 14.60
N PHE A 83 3.91 -4.60 13.30
CA PHE A 83 4.99 -4.53 12.32
C PHE A 83 6.07 -3.50 12.67
N LEU A 84 5.72 -2.36 13.28
CA LEU A 84 6.70 -1.33 13.63
C LEU A 84 7.57 -1.72 14.83
N ARG A 85 7.22 -2.79 15.54
CA ARG A 85 7.96 -3.34 16.69
C ARG A 85 8.69 -4.64 16.35
N GLU A 86 8.55 -5.14 15.13
CA GLU A 86 9.31 -6.27 14.63
C GLU A 86 10.78 -5.87 14.42
N TRP A 87 11.67 -6.83 14.64
CA TRP A 87 13.13 -6.62 14.56
C TRP A 87 13.80 -7.58 13.56
N LYS A 88 13.03 -8.49 12.97
CA LYS A 88 13.49 -9.46 11.98
C LYS A 88 12.43 -9.59 10.89
N SER A 89 12.87 -9.57 9.63
CA SER A 89 11.94 -9.83 8.54
C SER A 89 11.49 -11.29 8.51
N ARG A 90 10.21 -11.50 8.22
CA ARG A 90 9.63 -12.83 7.98
C ARG A 90 9.80 -13.30 6.53
N ALA A 91 10.13 -12.39 5.61
CA ALA A 91 10.36 -12.67 4.19
C ALA A 91 11.40 -11.72 3.58
N PRO A 92 12.04 -12.07 2.45
CA PRO A 92 12.92 -11.12 1.75
C PRO A 92 12.15 -9.91 1.22
N ASN A 93 10.93 -10.10 0.69
CA ASN A 93 10.12 -9.04 0.12
C ASN A 93 9.02 -8.58 1.08
N VAL A 94 8.62 -7.31 0.96
CA VAL A 94 7.45 -6.76 1.67
C VAL A 94 6.51 -6.16 0.63
N ALA A 95 5.24 -6.57 0.63
CA ALA A 95 4.20 -5.96 -0.20
C ALA A 95 2.94 -5.75 0.63
N THR A 96 2.44 -4.52 0.72
CA THR A 96 1.21 -4.23 1.50
C THR A 96 0.56 -2.89 1.13
N ASN A 97 -0.66 -2.68 1.62
CA ASN A 97 -1.33 -1.39 1.69
C ASN A 97 -1.30 -0.91 3.15
N PRO A 98 -0.27 -0.15 3.56
CA PRO A 98 -0.08 0.18 4.97
C PRO A 98 -1.08 1.25 5.45
N PRO A 99 -1.31 1.39 6.77
CA PRO A 99 -2.10 2.48 7.31
C PRO A 99 -1.50 3.84 6.93
N PHE A 100 -2.27 4.68 6.23
CA PHE A 100 -1.72 5.87 5.54
C PHE A 100 -1.10 6.90 6.49
N GLY A 101 -1.64 7.06 7.70
CA GLY A 101 -1.10 7.99 8.70
C GLY A 101 0.34 7.66 9.15
N ILE A 102 0.76 6.40 9.01
CA ILE A 102 2.08 5.91 9.44
C ILE A 102 2.89 5.25 8.32
N ALA A 103 2.55 5.53 7.05
CA ALA A 103 3.22 4.93 5.90
C ALA A 103 4.75 5.13 5.88
N MET A 104 5.26 6.31 6.27
CA MET A 104 6.71 6.57 6.33
C MET A 104 7.44 5.67 7.35
N PRO A 105 7.02 5.61 8.64
CA PRO A 105 7.53 4.61 9.59
C PRO A 105 7.47 3.18 9.05
N PHE A 106 6.36 2.82 8.42
CA PHE A 106 6.14 1.49 7.86
C PHE A 106 7.16 1.15 6.76
N ILE A 107 7.41 2.07 5.84
CA ILE A 107 8.40 1.91 4.77
C ILE A 107 9.82 1.83 5.35
N ASN A 108 10.17 2.68 6.32
CA ASN A 108 11.49 2.63 6.95
C ASN A 108 11.73 1.29 7.65
N CYS A 109 10.72 0.78 8.36
CA CYS A 109 10.77 -0.52 9.01
C CYS A 109 10.97 -1.65 7.99
N ALA A 110 10.18 -1.64 6.89
CA ALA A 110 10.33 -2.58 5.80
C ALA A 110 11.73 -2.53 5.17
N LEU A 111 12.25 -1.34 4.85
CA LEU A 111 13.60 -1.17 4.29
C LEU A 111 14.70 -1.60 5.27
N GLN A 112 14.49 -1.46 6.57
CA GLN A 112 15.50 -1.87 7.55
C GLN A 112 15.61 -3.39 7.67
N MET A 113 14.50 -4.13 7.54
CA MET A 113 14.46 -5.56 7.81
C MET A 113 14.51 -6.43 6.54
N SER A 114 13.93 -5.95 5.44
CA SER A 114 13.86 -6.69 4.19
C SER A 114 15.22 -6.73 3.48
N THR A 115 15.42 -7.75 2.65
CA THR A 115 16.59 -7.86 1.76
C THR A 115 16.22 -7.83 0.28
N GLY A 116 14.94 -7.96 -0.02
CA GLY A 116 14.36 -7.93 -1.36
C GLY A 116 13.59 -6.64 -1.62
N LYS A 117 12.54 -6.75 -2.42
CA LYS A 117 11.73 -5.60 -2.86
C LYS A 117 10.75 -5.17 -1.78
N VAL A 118 10.59 -3.85 -1.63
CA VAL A 118 9.52 -3.25 -0.80
C VAL A 118 8.52 -2.57 -1.72
N ALA A 119 7.28 -3.06 -1.75
CA ALA A 119 6.19 -2.54 -2.55
C ALA A 119 5.07 -2.02 -1.64
N MET A 120 4.75 -0.73 -1.72
CA MET A 120 3.66 -0.14 -0.95
C MET A 120 2.57 0.42 -1.86
N PHE A 121 1.33 0.03 -1.62
CA PHE A 121 0.18 0.66 -2.25
C PHE A 121 -0.23 1.89 -1.46
N LEU A 122 -0.14 3.08 -2.07
CA LEU A 122 -0.36 4.36 -1.38
C LEU A 122 -1.11 5.34 -2.25
N ARG A 123 -1.67 6.38 -1.64
CA ARG A 123 -2.23 7.54 -2.34
C ARG A 123 -1.13 8.24 -3.15
N LEU A 124 -1.39 8.67 -4.37
CA LEU A 124 -0.40 9.34 -5.23
C LEU A 124 0.13 10.64 -4.60
N ALA A 125 -0.71 11.34 -3.82
CA ALA A 125 -0.32 12.50 -3.02
C ALA A 125 0.77 12.18 -1.97
N PHE A 126 1.15 10.91 -1.79
CA PHE A 126 2.31 10.54 -0.99
C PHE A 126 3.63 11.10 -1.55
N LEU A 127 3.70 11.45 -2.85
CA LEU A 127 4.89 12.05 -3.47
C LEU A 127 5.22 13.47 -2.99
N GLU A 128 4.25 14.22 -2.47
CA GLU A 128 4.45 15.65 -2.15
C GLU A 128 4.72 15.92 -0.66
N GLY A 129 5.00 17.17 -0.30
CA GLY A 129 5.23 17.60 1.08
C GLY A 129 6.72 17.62 1.47
N GLN A 130 7.13 18.70 2.13
CA GLN A 130 8.55 19.02 2.36
C GLN A 130 9.33 17.89 3.05
N ARG A 131 8.74 17.29 4.10
CA ARG A 131 9.35 16.16 4.84
C ARG A 131 9.54 14.93 3.95
N ARG A 132 8.55 14.59 3.11
CA ARG A 132 8.61 13.44 2.20
C ARG A 132 9.61 13.68 1.07
N GLY A 133 9.65 14.89 0.51
CA GLY A 133 10.62 15.26 -0.52
C GLY A 133 12.08 15.08 -0.07
N ALA A 134 12.40 15.48 1.17
CA ALA A 134 13.74 15.24 1.74
C ALA A 134 13.98 13.75 2.06
N TRP A 135 12.95 13.04 2.48
CA TRP A 135 13.03 11.61 2.83
C TRP A 135 13.23 10.72 1.59
N PHE A 136 12.49 10.93 0.50
CA PHE A 136 12.62 10.13 -0.73
C PHE A 136 14.04 10.12 -1.28
N LYS A 137 14.75 11.26 -1.23
CA LYS A 137 16.16 11.40 -1.64
C LYS A 137 17.13 10.51 -0.86
N ARG A 138 16.69 9.95 0.27
CA ARG A 138 17.47 9.07 1.16
C ARG A 138 17.00 7.62 1.12
N THR A 139 16.05 7.30 0.25
CA THR A 139 15.51 5.94 0.09
C THR A 139 15.81 5.45 -1.31
N PRO A 140 15.99 4.14 -1.53
CA PRO A 140 16.26 3.60 -2.86
C PRO A 140 14.97 3.40 -3.66
N LEU A 141 14.16 4.46 -3.79
CA LEU A 141 12.91 4.42 -4.55
C LEU A 141 13.25 4.25 -6.03
N LYS A 142 12.75 3.19 -6.64
CA LYS A 142 13.04 2.85 -8.04
C LYS A 142 11.91 3.22 -8.99
N LYS A 143 10.67 2.91 -8.59
CA LYS A 143 9.51 2.98 -9.49
C LYS A 143 8.26 3.44 -8.76
N VAL A 144 7.48 4.28 -9.44
CA VAL A 144 6.11 4.61 -9.04
C VAL A 144 5.18 4.23 -10.18
N TRP A 145 4.34 3.23 -9.93
CA TRP A 145 3.33 2.76 -10.87
C TRP A 145 1.97 3.37 -10.52
N VAL A 146 1.56 4.38 -11.27
CA VAL A 146 0.31 5.10 -11.06
C VAL A 146 -0.86 4.28 -11.59
N MET A 147 -1.88 4.07 -10.77
CA MET A 147 -3.13 3.47 -11.22
C MET A 147 -3.90 4.50 -12.08
N SER A 148 -4.05 4.20 -13.36
CA SER A 148 -4.75 5.05 -14.34
C SER A 148 -6.24 5.09 -14.09
N ASN A 149 -6.83 3.98 -13.67
CA ASN A 149 -8.20 3.94 -13.19
C ASN A 149 -8.27 4.29 -11.70
N ARG A 150 -9.39 4.92 -11.32
CA ARG A 150 -9.71 5.18 -9.91
C ARG A 150 -10.04 3.85 -9.25
N VAL A 151 -9.06 3.28 -8.55
CA VAL A 151 -9.25 2.07 -7.76
C VAL A 151 -10.36 2.33 -6.75
N PRO A 152 -11.46 1.57 -6.78
CA PRO A 152 -12.53 1.73 -5.83
C PRO A 152 -12.02 1.32 -4.45
N MET A 153 -12.16 2.22 -3.49
CA MET A 153 -11.65 2.06 -2.13
C MET A 153 -12.75 2.46 -1.17
N GLN A 154 -13.12 1.52 -0.29
CA GLN A 154 -14.09 1.75 0.76
C GLN A 154 -13.42 1.52 2.11
N ARG A 155 -13.86 2.30 3.10
CA ARG A 155 -13.41 2.16 4.48
C ARG A 155 -13.99 0.86 5.04
N GLY A 156 -13.16 0.06 5.70
CA GLY A 156 -13.63 -1.12 6.44
C GLY A 156 -14.04 -2.33 5.61
N ARG A 157 -14.13 -2.21 4.28
CA ARG A 157 -14.60 -3.29 3.39
C ARG A 157 -14.09 -3.13 1.97
N LEU A 158 -14.07 -4.22 1.22
CA LEU A 158 -13.87 -4.17 -0.23
C LEU A 158 -14.96 -3.33 -0.89
N ALA A 159 -14.56 -2.48 -1.82
CA ALA A 159 -15.49 -1.72 -2.64
C ALA A 159 -16.17 -2.64 -3.67
N VAL A 160 -17.49 -2.49 -3.83
CA VAL A 160 -18.33 -3.24 -4.78
C VAL A 160 -19.00 -2.28 -5.78
N GLY A 161 -19.57 -2.82 -6.86
CA GLY A 161 -19.95 -2.04 -8.06
C GLY A 161 -20.84 -0.79 -7.88
N GLU A 162 -21.55 -0.65 -6.77
CA GLU A 162 -22.38 0.54 -6.47
C GLU A 162 -21.60 1.65 -5.72
N ASP A 163 -20.41 1.37 -5.22
CA ASP A 163 -19.63 2.26 -4.35
C ASP A 163 -18.97 3.45 -5.10
N GLY A 164 -19.19 3.57 -6.41
CA GLY A 164 -18.65 4.63 -7.26
C GLY A 164 -17.14 4.55 -7.49
N THR A 165 -16.63 5.29 -8.48
CA THR A 165 -15.18 5.42 -8.68
C THR A 165 -14.60 6.36 -7.63
N GLY A 166 -13.68 5.88 -6.79
CA GLY A 166 -13.04 6.71 -5.78
C GLY A 166 -12.45 8.00 -6.35
N VAL A 167 -12.48 9.10 -5.60
CA VAL A 167 -11.91 10.40 -6.04
C VAL A 167 -10.38 10.45 -5.93
N LEU A 168 -9.78 9.49 -5.22
CA LEU A 168 -8.36 9.46 -4.92
C LEU A 168 -7.56 8.71 -6.00
N ALA A 169 -6.39 9.26 -6.33
CA ALA A 169 -5.38 8.58 -7.13
C ALA A 169 -4.50 7.72 -6.22
N PHE A 170 -4.21 6.50 -6.65
CA PHE A 170 -3.34 5.55 -5.98
C PHE A 170 -2.18 5.12 -6.89
N ALA A 171 -1.12 4.63 -6.27
CA ALA A 171 0.04 4.10 -6.97
C ALA A 171 0.73 3.01 -6.14
N TRP A 172 1.43 2.10 -6.82
CA TRP A 172 2.43 1.25 -6.20
C TRP A 172 3.78 1.95 -6.18
N PHE A 173 4.39 2.03 -5.01
CA PHE A 173 5.73 2.58 -4.80
C PHE A 173 6.69 1.42 -4.56
N ILE A 174 7.73 1.32 -5.38
CA ILE A 174 8.67 0.21 -5.39
C ILE A 174 10.05 0.72 -4.99
N TRP A 175 10.55 0.19 -3.88
CA TRP A 175 11.94 0.33 -3.46
C TRP A 175 12.69 -0.98 -3.69
N GLU A 176 13.93 -0.86 -4.14
CA GLU A 176 14.86 -1.99 -4.30
C GLU A 176 16.19 -1.64 -3.66
N HIS A 177 16.69 -2.51 -2.79
CA HIS A 177 17.97 -2.29 -2.11
C HIS A 177 19.11 -2.10 -3.12
N GLY A 178 19.95 -1.09 -2.87
CA GLY A 178 21.08 -0.75 -3.74
C GLY A 178 20.72 0.02 -5.02
N TYR A 179 19.45 0.39 -5.24
CA TYR A 179 19.11 1.28 -6.36
C TYR A 179 19.61 2.70 -6.13
N GLU A 180 20.43 3.22 -7.04
CA GLU A 180 21.05 4.56 -6.97
C GLU A 180 20.57 5.53 -8.08
N GLY A 181 19.69 5.07 -8.98
CA GLY A 181 19.19 5.88 -10.09
C GLY A 181 18.07 6.85 -9.69
N GLU A 182 17.64 7.68 -10.66
CA GLU A 182 16.44 8.50 -10.49
C GLU A 182 15.18 7.62 -10.50
N PRO A 183 14.19 7.86 -9.61
CA PRO A 183 12.92 7.15 -9.66
C PRO A 183 12.21 7.41 -10.99
N SER A 184 11.64 6.36 -11.60
CA SER A 184 10.82 6.51 -12.80
C SER A 184 9.34 6.34 -12.50
N ILE A 185 8.49 6.90 -13.36
CA ILE A 185 7.03 6.77 -13.28
C ILE A 185 6.56 5.84 -14.40
N GLY A 186 5.48 5.11 -14.16
CA GLY A 186 4.73 4.38 -15.19
C GLY A 186 3.26 4.30 -14.83
N TRP A 187 2.45 3.74 -15.72
CA TRP A 187 1.00 3.67 -15.57
C TRP A 187 0.50 2.24 -15.65
N LEU A 188 -0.47 1.93 -14.79
CA LEU A 188 -1.12 0.63 -14.71
C LEU A 188 -2.63 0.77 -14.87
N GLU A 189 -3.25 -0.21 -15.49
CA GLU A 189 -4.69 -0.36 -15.52
C GLU A 189 -5.08 -1.51 -14.60
N GLY A 190 -5.90 -1.24 -13.58
CA GLY A 190 -6.57 -2.30 -12.85
C GLY A 190 -7.59 -2.94 -13.78
N ARG A 191 -7.28 -4.11 -14.32
CA ARG A 191 -8.23 -4.91 -15.10
C ARG A 191 -8.86 -5.95 -14.19
N ASP A 192 -10.14 -6.20 -14.41
CA ASP A 192 -10.86 -7.27 -13.73
C ASP A 192 -10.40 -8.64 -14.21
#